data_AF-A0A1M3NCI1-F1
#
_entry.id   AF-A0A1M3NCI1-F1
#
_cell.length_a   1.000
_cell.length_b   1.000
_cell.length_c   1.000
_cell.angle_alpha   90.00
_cell.angle_beta   90.00
_cell.angle_gamma   90.00
#
_symmetry.space_group_name_H-M   'P 1'
#
loop_
_entity.id
_entity.type
_entity.pdbx_description
1 polymer ?
#
loop_
_entity_poly.entity_id
_entity_poly.type
_entity_poly.pdbx_seq_one_letter_code
_entity_poly.pdbx_strand_id
1 'polypeptide(L)'
;MRRLWTPAAIAITIATVAAGTACGADGESAFGDGTNVDAGDFDGGLGAPTSDAGSVGSASGVVIVHAASFPAFRLCFENYPDLPPQPDRTVMPQANVVGVEMGSVVRIGPLDRRPGKVFVVAQRKVAATPTESAAKSCGELLDPVQGELTRDLEYHEAGELTSPLGVDSVSMLAIAGCGGGAYLQALGVPQAECGAGYDATHGSLHARTLTLLPSIPATEQSLPVQIIHLSTMLEANRGDGEDVEVTFGPLDGGAYALEQPVASNPPLFDASAPVTLTLDQSIEATYGTHGFRIALRSSGDAGASFTVDQSLAEVQQLSAPQTVPTDYYLAASNYALLLLGDPRIARTYADGGANPGYDRRRAVHLLAVPVKDDVEDAGTPSVDDAGPTGP
;
A
#
# COMPACT_ATOMS: atom_id res chain seq x y z
N MET A 1 57.15 -17.69 32.29
CA MET A 1 56.62 -18.53 33.39
C MET A 1 55.11 -18.42 33.41
N ARG A 2 54.41 -19.54 33.22
CA ARG A 2 52.94 -19.63 33.16
C ARG A 2 52.32 -19.40 34.54
N ARG A 3 51.23 -18.63 34.61
CA ARG A 3 50.18 -18.82 35.62
C ARG A 3 48.82 -18.62 34.95
N LEU A 4 48.10 -19.73 34.78
CA LEU A 4 46.67 -19.77 34.47
C LEU A 4 45.90 -19.34 35.73
N TRP A 5 44.91 -18.48 35.57
CA TRP A 5 43.83 -18.28 36.55
C TRP A 5 42.49 -18.36 35.82
N THR A 6 41.70 -19.34 36.22
CA THR A 6 40.30 -19.59 35.83
C THR A 6 39.41 -19.16 36.99
N PRO A 7 38.27 -18.49 36.73
CA PRO A 7 37.07 -18.69 37.54
C PRO A 7 35.90 -19.08 36.61
N ALA A 8 35.39 -20.31 36.74
CA ALA A 8 34.29 -20.71 37.63
C ALA A 8 32.91 -20.33 37.06
N ALA A 9 32.32 -21.26 36.33
CA ALA A 9 30.94 -21.23 35.86
C ALA A 9 29.99 -21.52 37.04
N ILE A 10 28.97 -20.69 37.22
CA ILE A 10 27.86 -20.92 38.14
C ILE A 10 26.71 -21.50 37.31
N ALA A 11 26.40 -22.77 37.56
CA ALA A 11 25.20 -23.43 37.06
C ALA A 11 24.04 -23.14 38.04
N ILE A 12 22.97 -22.52 37.55
CA ILE A 12 21.71 -22.39 38.28
C ILE A 12 20.78 -23.49 37.79
N THR A 13 20.54 -24.46 38.68
CA THR A 13 19.55 -25.53 38.53
C THR A 13 18.23 -25.04 39.13
N ILE A 14 17.19 -24.86 38.33
CA ILE A 14 15.81 -24.67 38.83
C ILE A 14 15.01 -25.91 38.43
N ALA A 15 14.64 -26.70 39.44
CA ALA A 15 13.72 -27.81 39.32
C ALA A 15 12.30 -27.36 39.67
N THR A 16 11.39 -27.80 38.81
CA THR A 16 9.92 -27.73 38.77
C THR A 16 9.17 -28.12 40.05
N VAL A 17 7.99 -27.51 40.24
CA VAL A 17 6.81 -28.19 40.79
C VAL A 17 5.58 -27.86 39.94
N ALA A 18 4.89 -28.92 39.52
CA ALA A 18 3.68 -28.93 38.72
C ALA A 18 2.43 -29.13 39.59
N ALA A 19 1.31 -28.52 39.18
CA ALA A 19 -0.10 -28.92 39.32
C ALA A 19 -0.94 -27.67 38.97
N GLY A 20 -1.93 -27.62 38.10
CA GLY A 20 -2.75 -28.66 37.49
C GLY A 20 -4.19 -28.19 37.60
N THR A 21 -4.77 -27.66 36.53
CA THR A 21 -6.22 -27.61 36.31
C THR A 21 -6.50 -27.58 34.82
N ALA A 22 -7.14 -28.65 34.37
CA ALA A 22 -7.74 -28.81 33.06
C ALA A 22 -9.23 -28.44 33.13
N CYS A 23 -9.69 -27.63 32.19
CA CYS A 23 -11.05 -27.50 31.61
C CYS A 23 -10.77 -26.76 30.27
N GLY A 24 -11.10 -27.22 29.07
CA GLY A 24 -12.11 -28.17 28.64
C GLY A 24 -13.34 -27.41 28.14
N ALA A 25 -13.54 -27.39 26.81
CA ALA A 25 -14.80 -27.14 26.07
C ALA A 25 -15.30 -25.66 26.08
N ASP A 26 -15.88 -25.01 25.07
CA ASP A 26 -16.46 -25.29 23.74
C ASP A 26 -16.34 -23.94 22.94
N GLY A 27 -16.28 -23.82 21.61
CA GLY A 27 -17.19 -24.37 20.62
C GLY A 27 -18.47 -23.53 20.49
N GLU A 28 -18.43 -22.29 19.99
CA GLU A 28 -19.65 -21.64 19.47
C GLU A 28 -19.37 -20.52 18.47
N SER A 29 -19.57 -20.86 17.19
CA SER A 29 -19.94 -19.95 16.13
C SER A 29 -21.33 -19.38 16.45
N ALA A 30 -21.45 -18.05 16.53
CA ALA A 30 -22.76 -17.40 16.62
C ALA A 30 -22.81 -16.23 15.64
N PHE A 31 -23.20 -16.56 14.40
CA PHE A 31 -23.99 -15.66 13.58
C PHE A 31 -25.31 -15.43 14.32
N GLY A 32 -25.45 -14.25 14.94
CA GLY A 32 -26.64 -13.82 15.64
C GLY A 32 -27.59 -13.11 14.70
N ASP A 33 -28.59 -13.87 14.26
CA ASP A 33 -29.83 -13.47 13.61
C ASP A 33 -30.56 -12.35 14.39
N GLY A 34 -31.31 -11.54 13.66
CA GLY A 34 -31.81 -10.25 14.06
C GLY A 34 -32.92 -10.24 15.12
N THR A 35 -33.08 -9.07 15.72
CA THR A 35 -34.35 -8.65 16.31
C THR A 35 -34.64 -7.20 15.92
N ASN A 36 -35.64 -7.06 15.04
CA ASN A 36 -36.63 -6.00 14.94
C ASN A 36 -36.33 -4.68 15.68
N VAL A 37 -36.08 -3.63 14.90
CA VAL A 37 -36.44 -2.26 15.29
C VAL A 37 -37.51 -1.77 14.31
N ASP A 38 -38.55 -1.26 14.92
CA ASP A 38 -39.86 -0.89 14.40
C ASP A 38 -39.83 -0.01 13.14
N ALA A 39 -40.84 -0.25 12.30
CA ALA A 39 -41.12 0.47 11.07
C ALA A 39 -41.62 1.89 11.38
N GLY A 40 -40.77 2.89 11.07
CA GLY A 40 -41.16 4.29 10.94
C GLY A 40 -41.27 4.66 9.47
N ASP A 41 -42.51 4.71 9.00
CA ASP A 41 -42.98 5.23 7.71
C ASP A 41 -42.39 6.62 7.39
N PHE A 42 -41.54 6.69 6.37
CA PHE A 42 -41.15 7.94 5.69
C PHE A 42 -41.20 7.69 4.18
N ASP A 43 -42.39 7.92 3.64
CA ASP A 43 -42.66 8.03 2.21
C ASP A 43 -42.03 9.34 1.70
N GLY A 44 -40.96 9.23 0.92
CA GLY A 44 -40.18 10.37 0.45
C GLY A 44 -39.08 9.93 -0.52
N GLY A 45 -39.47 9.66 -1.76
CA GLY A 45 -38.59 9.25 -2.85
C GLY A 45 -37.38 10.17 -3.03
N LEU A 46 -36.23 9.67 -2.61
CA LEU A 46 -34.92 10.05 -3.11
C LEU A 46 -34.27 8.75 -3.56
N GLY A 47 -34.00 8.65 -4.87
CA GLY A 47 -33.34 7.48 -5.44
C GLY A 47 -32.08 7.18 -4.63
N ALA A 48 -31.99 5.94 -4.15
CA ALA A 48 -30.78 5.44 -3.52
C ALA A 48 -29.59 5.74 -4.45
N PRO A 49 -28.57 6.48 -4.00
CA PRO A 49 -27.37 6.64 -4.80
C PRO A 49 -26.72 5.26 -4.90
N THR A 50 -26.75 4.68 -6.10
CA THR A 50 -25.92 3.54 -6.45
C THR A 50 -24.48 4.03 -6.36
N SER A 51 -23.89 3.85 -5.18
CA SER A 51 -22.47 4.04 -4.96
C SER A 51 -21.82 2.76 -5.44
N ASP A 52 -21.07 2.85 -6.54
CA ASP A 52 -20.11 1.82 -6.91
C ASP A 52 -19.04 1.80 -5.83
N ALA A 53 -19.33 1.06 -4.76
CA ALA A 53 -18.40 0.71 -3.71
C ALA A 53 -17.19 0.03 -4.36
N GLY A 54 -16.03 0.67 -4.29
CA GLY A 54 -14.77 0.05 -4.68
C GLY A 54 -14.82 -0.63 -6.05
N SER A 55 -15.40 0.03 -7.07
CA SER A 55 -15.31 -0.46 -8.45
C SER A 55 -13.87 -0.83 -8.69
N VAL A 56 -13.64 -2.10 -9.02
CA VAL A 56 -12.39 -2.62 -9.53
C VAL A 56 -12.11 -1.74 -10.75
N GLY A 57 -11.35 -0.66 -10.54
CA GLY A 57 -11.43 0.51 -11.43
C GLY A 57 -11.19 0.11 -12.88
N SER A 58 -11.68 0.92 -13.81
CA SER A 58 -11.42 0.81 -15.26
C SER A 58 -10.05 0.20 -15.54
N ALA A 59 -9.86 -0.68 -16.50
CA ALA A 59 -8.54 -1.32 -16.66
C ALA A 59 -7.37 -0.32 -16.90
N SER A 60 -7.70 0.91 -17.27
CA SER A 60 -6.85 2.09 -17.34
C SER A 60 -6.88 2.94 -16.06
N GLY A 61 -5.78 3.62 -15.74
CA GLY A 61 -5.73 4.65 -14.69
C GLY A 61 -4.35 4.81 -14.07
N VAL A 62 -4.23 5.77 -13.14
CA VAL A 62 -2.98 6.02 -12.41
C VAL A 62 -3.16 5.70 -10.94
N VAL A 63 -2.33 4.81 -10.40
CA VAL A 63 -2.24 4.51 -8.97
C VAL A 63 -1.13 5.37 -8.37
N ILE A 64 -1.53 6.36 -7.57
CA ILE A 64 -0.58 7.21 -6.84
C ILE A 64 -0.25 6.52 -5.53
N VAL A 65 1.04 6.34 -5.25
CA VAL A 65 1.55 5.70 -4.03
C VAL A 65 2.33 6.71 -3.20
N HIS A 66 2.02 6.78 -1.91
CA HIS A 66 2.76 7.61 -0.98
C HIS A 66 3.88 6.83 -0.28
N ALA A 67 5.08 6.91 -0.86
CA ALA A 67 6.33 6.33 -0.33
C ALA A 67 7.31 7.40 0.20
N ALA A 68 6.87 8.65 0.30
CA ALA A 68 7.68 9.77 0.77
C ALA A 68 7.61 9.93 2.30
N SER A 69 8.64 10.54 2.90
CA SER A 69 8.60 11.09 4.26
C SER A 69 7.97 12.48 4.22
N PHE A 70 6.73 12.52 3.73
CA PHE A 70 5.90 13.71 3.56
C PHE A 70 4.54 13.44 4.28
N PRO A 71 3.84 14.45 4.82
CA PRO A 71 2.46 14.31 5.26
C PRO A 71 1.55 14.00 4.08
N ALA A 72 0.26 13.77 4.37
CA ALA A 72 -0.72 13.61 3.29
C ALA A 72 -0.62 14.75 2.25
N PHE A 73 -0.65 14.38 0.97
CA PHE A 73 -0.44 15.30 -0.14
C PHE A 73 -1.46 15.14 -1.25
N ARG A 74 -1.47 16.13 -2.13
CA ARG A 74 -2.06 16.07 -3.46
C ARG A 74 -1.02 16.40 -4.52
N LEU A 75 -1.31 16.04 -5.75
CA LEU A 75 -0.47 16.25 -6.91
C LEU A 75 -1.08 17.28 -7.83
N CYS A 76 -0.25 18.19 -8.30
CA CYS A 76 -0.51 19.02 -9.45
C CYS A 76 0.45 18.65 -10.58
N PHE A 77 -0.02 18.78 -11.81
CA PHE A 77 0.77 18.47 -13.00
C PHE A 77 0.82 19.70 -13.90
N GLU A 78 2.01 20.06 -14.35
CA GLU A 78 2.26 21.28 -15.15
C GLU A 78 1.36 21.37 -16.40
N ASN A 79 1.17 20.25 -17.11
CA ASN A 79 0.35 20.21 -18.32
C ASN A 79 -1.15 19.96 -18.05
N TYR A 80 -1.56 19.97 -16.78
CA TYR A 80 -2.95 19.91 -16.35
C TYR A 80 -3.30 21.07 -15.42
N PRO A 81 -3.11 22.33 -15.85
CA PRO A 81 -3.34 23.50 -15.00
C PRO A 81 -4.80 23.64 -14.58
N ASP A 82 -5.75 23.23 -15.43
CA ASP A 82 -7.19 23.36 -15.17
C ASP A 82 -7.73 22.29 -14.20
N LEU A 83 -6.95 21.24 -13.91
CA LEU A 83 -7.38 20.21 -12.95
C LEU A 83 -7.20 20.72 -11.52
N PRO A 84 -8.11 20.38 -10.60
CA PRO A 84 -7.82 20.53 -9.18
C PRO A 84 -6.69 19.57 -8.77
N PRO A 85 -5.98 19.86 -7.66
CA PRO A 85 -4.99 18.93 -7.12
C PRO A 85 -5.58 17.54 -6.89
N GLN A 86 -4.88 16.50 -7.34
CA GLN A 86 -5.32 15.11 -7.35
C GLN A 86 -4.73 14.29 -6.17
N PRO A 87 -5.43 13.32 -5.59
CA PRO A 87 -6.83 13.00 -5.85
C PRO A 87 -7.75 14.14 -5.38
N ASP A 88 -8.81 14.38 -6.15
CA ASP A 88 -9.82 15.37 -5.80
C ASP A 88 -11.01 14.76 -5.02
N ARG A 89 -11.96 15.62 -4.65
CA ARG A 89 -13.13 15.23 -3.85
C ARG A 89 -14.07 14.25 -4.57
N THR A 90 -14.02 14.20 -5.90
CA THR A 90 -14.84 13.29 -6.71
C THR A 90 -14.26 11.88 -6.64
N VAL A 91 -12.94 11.77 -6.59
CA VAL A 91 -12.23 10.50 -6.42
C VAL A 91 -12.37 9.98 -4.98
N MET A 92 -12.42 10.85 -3.98
CA MET A 92 -12.53 10.47 -2.56
C MET A 92 -13.72 11.17 -1.85
N PRO A 93 -14.98 10.90 -2.25
CA PRO A 93 -16.14 11.66 -1.77
C PRO A 93 -16.45 11.47 -0.28
N GLN A 94 -15.97 10.40 0.34
CA GLN A 94 -16.24 10.04 1.74
C GLN A 94 -15.04 10.19 2.68
N ALA A 95 -13.87 10.55 2.17
CA ALA A 95 -12.72 10.79 3.04
C ALA A 95 -12.78 12.22 3.58
N ASN A 96 -12.88 12.37 4.90
CA ASN A 96 -12.70 13.68 5.58
C ASN A 96 -11.33 14.31 5.24
N VAL A 97 -10.39 13.52 4.69
CA VAL A 97 -9.10 13.94 4.14
C VAL A 97 -9.01 13.46 2.69
N VAL A 98 -9.33 14.33 1.74
CA VAL A 98 -9.22 14.04 0.29
C VAL A 98 -7.77 14.14 -0.15
N GLY A 99 -6.93 13.13 0.01
CA GLY A 99 -5.49 13.19 -0.31
C GLY A 99 -4.84 11.82 -0.20
N VAL A 100 -3.58 11.69 -0.63
CA VAL A 100 -2.83 10.45 -0.46
C VAL A 100 -2.17 10.50 0.90
N GLU A 101 -2.56 9.61 1.82
CA GLU A 101 -1.92 9.49 3.14
C GLU A 101 -0.65 8.65 3.06
N MET A 102 0.26 8.80 4.02
CA MET A 102 1.45 7.96 4.10
C MET A 102 1.09 6.47 4.20
N GLY A 103 1.77 5.62 3.44
CA GLY A 103 1.46 4.19 3.40
C GLY A 103 0.06 3.90 2.86
N SER A 104 -0.42 4.73 1.93
CA SER A 104 -1.68 4.50 1.23
C SER A 104 -1.51 4.69 -0.26
N VAL A 105 -2.54 4.25 -0.99
CA VAL A 105 -2.65 4.40 -2.44
C VAL A 105 -3.98 5.01 -2.79
N VAL A 106 -3.99 5.80 -3.85
CA VAL A 106 -5.23 6.31 -4.43
C VAL A 106 -5.17 6.15 -5.94
N ARG A 107 -6.29 5.72 -6.52
CA ARG A 107 -6.42 5.60 -7.96
C ARG A 107 -7.11 6.84 -8.52
N ILE A 108 -6.52 7.43 -9.55
CA ILE A 108 -7.12 8.52 -10.32
C ILE A 108 -7.35 8.08 -11.77
N GLY A 109 -8.12 8.88 -12.50
CA GLY A 109 -8.31 8.68 -13.94
C GLY A 109 -7.00 8.76 -14.73
N PRO A 110 -6.99 8.26 -15.98
CA PRO A 110 -5.83 8.33 -16.85
C PRO A 110 -5.40 9.78 -17.12
N LEU A 111 -4.09 9.98 -17.30
CA LEU A 111 -3.49 11.21 -17.77
C LEU A 111 -3.13 11.02 -19.25
N ASP A 112 -4.08 11.38 -20.11
CA ASP A 112 -4.06 11.27 -21.58
C ASP A 112 -2.95 12.05 -22.32
N ARG A 113 -2.28 12.94 -21.62
CA ARG A 113 -1.19 13.80 -22.09
C ARG A 113 -0.02 13.69 -21.12
N ARG A 114 1.19 14.01 -21.59
CA ARG A 114 2.38 14.03 -20.71
C ARG A 114 2.14 14.97 -19.52
N PRO A 115 2.25 14.51 -18.26
CA PRO A 115 1.96 15.36 -17.11
C PRO A 115 2.90 16.57 -16.96
N GLY A 116 4.14 16.47 -17.47
CA GLY A 116 5.16 17.51 -17.27
C GLY A 116 5.71 17.46 -15.85
N LYS A 117 6.04 18.62 -15.28
CA LYS A 117 6.48 18.69 -13.89
C LYS A 117 5.39 18.22 -12.93
N VAL A 118 5.80 17.45 -11.92
CA VAL A 118 4.94 16.96 -10.83
C VAL A 118 5.19 17.83 -9.61
N PHE A 119 4.12 18.41 -9.06
CA PHE A 119 4.17 19.22 -7.85
C PHE A 119 3.43 18.49 -6.74
N VAL A 120 4.12 18.24 -5.64
CA VAL A 120 3.56 17.66 -4.42
C VAL A 120 3.14 18.80 -3.51
N VAL A 121 1.84 18.90 -3.27
CA VAL A 121 1.21 19.98 -2.53
C VAL A 121 0.69 19.46 -1.20
N ALA A 122 0.94 20.19 -0.12
CA ALA A 122 0.44 19.81 1.19
C ALA A 122 -1.10 19.79 1.23
N GLN A 123 -1.68 18.63 1.55
CA GLN A 123 -3.12 18.40 1.61
C GLN A 123 -3.89 19.52 2.34
N ARG A 124 -3.39 19.92 3.51
CA ARG A 124 -4.01 20.94 4.38
C ARG A 124 -4.13 22.33 3.75
N LYS A 125 -3.36 22.62 2.70
CA LYS A 125 -3.34 23.91 2.00
C LYS A 125 -4.33 23.99 0.84
N VAL A 126 -4.75 22.83 0.33
CA VAL A 126 -5.64 22.69 -0.83
C VAL A 126 -6.93 21.94 -0.51
N ALA A 127 -7.12 21.60 0.77
CA ALA A 127 -8.39 21.09 1.26
C ALA A 127 -9.42 22.21 1.14
N ALA A 128 -10.38 22.04 0.23
CA ALA A 128 -11.49 22.97 0.07
C ALA A 128 -12.21 23.11 1.42
N THR A 129 -12.44 24.34 1.85
CA THR A 129 -13.28 24.56 3.03
C THR A 129 -14.73 24.24 2.66
N PRO A 130 -15.60 23.84 3.61
CA PRO A 130 -17.02 23.55 3.31
C PRO A 130 -17.77 24.70 2.64
N THR A 131 -17.24 25.91 2.72
CA THR A 131 -17.79 27.15 2.14
C THR A 131 -17.28 27.46 0.73
N GLU A 132 -16.26 26.76 0.23
CA GLU A 132 -15.76 26.94 -1.13
C GLU A 132 -16.55 26.08 -2.11
N SER A 133 -17.30 26.73 -3.02
CA SER A 133 -18.16 26.06 -4.00
C SER A 133 -17.37 25.31 -5.08
N ALA A 134 -16.14 25.73 -5.38
CA ALA A 134 -15.25 25.12 -6.35
C ALA A 134 -13.84 24.93 -5.78
N ALA A 135 -13.23 23.78 -6.03
CA ALA A 135 -11.82 23.55 -5.72
C ALA A 135 -10.97 24.36 -6.71
N LYS A 136 -9.96 25.07 -6.19
CA LYS A 136 -8.99 25.81 -7.02
C LYS A 136 -8.23 24.85 -7.92
N SER A 137 -7.96 25.30 -9.12
CA SER A 137 -7.16 24.57 -10.11
C SER A 137 -5.67 24.63 -9.77
N CYS A 138 -4.89 23.68 -10.28
CA CYS A 138 -3.45 23.67 -10.12
C CYS A 138 -2.77 24.91 -10.71
N GLY A 139 -3.31 25.46 -11.80
CA GLY A 139 -2.84 26.69 -12.42
C GLY A 139 -3.00 27.90 -11.49
N GLU A 140 -4.17 28.04 -10.85
CA GLU A 140 -4.41 29.13 -9.88
C GLU A 140 -3.52 29.00 -8.64
N LEU A 141 -3.30 27.78 -8.15
CA LEU A 141 -2.52 27.53 -6.93
C LEU A 141 -1.03 27.74 -7.11
N LEU A 142 -0.49 27.39 -8.29
CA LEU A 142 0.95 27.40 -8.58
C LEU A 142 1.41 28.58 -9.45
N ASP A 143 0.52 29.54 -9.74
CA ASP A 143 0.86 30.71 -10.55
C ASP A 143 2.05 31.48 -9.93
N PRO A 144 3.11 31.81 -10.68
CA PRO A 144 4.29 32.46 -10.12
C PRO A 144 4.06 33.93 -9.69
N VAL A 145 2.98 34.56 -10.14
CA VAL A 145 2.62 35.96 -9.86
C VAL A 145 1.51 36.06 -8.83
N GLN A 146 0.50 35.19 -8.92
CA GLN A 146 -0.73 35.24 -8.13
C GLN A 146 -0.97 33.97 -7.30
N GLY A 147 -0.08 32.99 -7.38
CA GLY A 147 -0.22 31.70 -6.72
C GLY A 147 -0.28 31.86 -5.21
N GLU A 148 -1.14 31.05 -4.60
CA GLU A 148 -1.37 31.09 -3.16
C GLU A 148 -0.37 30.22 -2.39
N LEU A 149 0.36 29.36 -3.10
CA LEU A 149 1.29 28.42 -2.51
C LEU A 149 2.74 28.88 -2.67
N THR A 150 3.48 28.79 -1.57
CA THR A 150 4.90 29.11 -1.50
C THR A 150 5.74 27.87 -1.81
N ARG A 151 6.65 27.98 -2.78
CA ARG A 151 7.59 26.91 -3.12
C ARG A 151 8.45 26.55 -1.90
N ASP A 152 8.76 25.26 -1.77
CA ASP A 152 9.62 24.67 -0.73
C ASP A 152 9.09 24.75 0.71
N LEU A 153 7.88 25.31 0.87
CA LEU A 153 7.15 25.34 2.14
C LEU A 153 5.77 24.66 2.01
N GLU A 154 5.04 24.97 0.94
CA GLU A 154 3.65 24.54 0.74
C GLU A 154 3.50 23.58 -0.44
N TYR A 155 4.42 23.66 -1.40
CA TYR A 155 4.58 22.67 -2.45
C TYR A 155 6.05 22.42 -2.80
N HIS A 156 6.32 21.25 -3.35
CA HIS A 156 7.65 20.84 -3.83
C HIS A 156 7.55 20.24 -5.23
N GLU A 157 8.58 20.44 -6.05
CA GLU A 157 8.72 19.79 -7.35
C GLU A 157 9.29 18.38 -7.13
N ALA A 158 8.61 17.35 -7.65
CA ALA A 158 8.99 15.95 -7.53
C ALA A 158 9.53 15.40 -8.87
N GLY A 159 10.02 16.26 -9.76
CA GLY A 159 10.54 15.85 -11.07
C GLY A 159 9.52 15.98 -12.21
N GLU A 160 9.82 15.34 -13.34
CA GLU A 160 9.11 15.54 -14.60
C GLU A 160 8.70 14.20 -15.22
N LEU A 161 7.49 14.14 -15.76
CA LEU A 161 6.92 12.99 -16.46
C LEU A 161 6.70 13.34 -17.93
N THR A 162 7.41 12.64 -18.80
CA THR A 162 7.48 12.95 -20.24
C THR A 162 6.49 12.18 -21.10
N SER A 163 5.76 11.23 -20.52
CA SER A 163 4.83 10.33 -21.22
C SER A 163 3.45 10.35 -20.57
N PRO A 164 2.36 10.14 -21.33
CA PRO A 164 1.03 9.88 -20.78
C PRO A 164 1.05 8.73 -19.76
N LEU A 165 0.15 8.76 -18.78
CA LEU A 165 0.06 7.75 -17.75
C LEU A 165 -1.33 7.14 -17.70
N GLY A 166 -1.37 5.82 -17.54
CA GLY A 166 -2.60 5.13 -17.22
C GLY A 166 -3.59 5.00 -18.37
N VAL A 167 -3.22 5.36 -19.61
CA VAL A 167 -4.17 5.40 -20.75
C VAL A 167 -4.58 4.00 -21.19
N ASP A 168 -3.60 3.14 -21.44
CA ASP A 168 -3.82 1.77 -21.97
C ASP A 168 -3.68 0.68 -20.90
N SER A 169 -3.34 1.05 -19.68
CA SER A 169 -3.09 0.12 -18.57
C SER A 169 -3.09 0.85 -17.23
N VAL A 170 -2.94 0.12 -16.13
CA VAL A 170 -2.68 0.73 -14.82
C VAL A 170 -1.21 1.17 -14.73
N SER A 171 -0.98 2.47 -14.66
CA SER A 171 0.34 3.04 -14.37
C SER A 171 0.48 3.34 -12.88
N MET A 172 1.62 3.00 -12.28
CA MET A 172 1.91 3.38 -10.91
C MET A 172 2.79 4.62 -10.87
N LEU A 173 2.41 5.60 -10.06
CA LEU A 173 3.18 6.80 -9.77
C LEU A 173 3.55 6.82 -8.29
N ALA A 174 4.78 6.38 -7.99
CA ALA A 174 5.32 6.43 -6.64
C ALA A 174 5.93 7.81 -6.36
N ILE A 175 5.49 8.45 -5.28
CA ILE A 175 6.09 9.67 -4.76
C ILE A 175 6.94 9.28 -3.57
N ALA A 176 8.25 9.52 -3.65
CA ALA A 176 9.22 9.08 -2.65
C ALA A 176 10.26 10.16 -2.34
N GLY A 177 10.97 10.00 -1.22
CA GLY A 177 11.98 10.95 -0.74
C GLY A 177 11.44 11.95 0.29
N CYS A 178 12.13 13.07 0.47
CA CYS A 178 11.83 14.09 1.47
C CYS A 178 11.68 15.50 0.87
N GLY A 179 10.90 16.36 1.54
CA GLY A 179 10.92 17.80 1.28
C GLY A 179 12.18 18.50 1.81
N GLY A 180 12.37 19.78 1.48
CA GLY A 180 13.52 20.58 1.94
C GLY A 180 13.63 20.72 3.47
N GLY A 181 14.76 21.25 3.96
CA GLY A 181 15.09 21.26 5.40
C GLY A 181 14.12 22.09 6.24
N ALA A 182 13.66 23.22 5.71
CA ALA A 182 12.62 24.03 6.35
C ALA A 182 11.31 23.25 6.53
N TYR A 183 10.98 22.42 5.54
CA TYR A 183 9.80 21.56 5.57
C TYR A 183 9.92 20.46 6.63
N LEU A 184 11.05 19.73 6.64
CA LEU A 184 11.31 18.68 7.63
C LEU A 184 11.32 19.22 9.06
N GLN A 185 11.91 20.41 9.27
CA GLN A 185 11.93 21.08 10.57
C GLN A 185 10.52 21.40 11.06
N ALA A 186 9.63 21.87 10.17
CA ALA A 186 8.24 22.14 10.52
C ALA A 186 7.45 20.87 10.90
N LEU A 187 7.91 19.69 10.46
CA LEU A 187 7.33 18.39 10.79
C LEU A 187 8.04 17.66 11.92
N GLY A 188 9.19 18.16 12.39
CA GLY A 188 10.02 17.45 13.36
C GLY A 188 10.62 16.15 12.83
N VAL A 189 10.77 16.00 11.51
CA VAL A 189 11.39 14.83 10.89
C VAL A 189 12.91 15.03 10.85
N PRO A 190 13.72 14.13 11.45
CA PRO A 190 15.17 14.23 11.39
C PRO A 190 15.69 14.09 9.95
N GLN A 191 16.65 14.93 9.57
CA GLN A 191 17.29 14.87 8.23
C GLN A 191 17.91 13.50 7.92
N ALA A 192 18.36 12.77 8.95
CA ALA A 192 18.92 11.43 8.79
C ALA A 192 17.92 10.42 8.18
N GLU A 193 16.61 10.69 8.27
CA GLU A 193 15.55 9.84 7.72
C GLU A 193 15.30 10.06 6.22
N CYS A 194 16.07 10.94 5.58
CA CYS A 194 15.89 11.24 4.16
C CYS A 194 16.85 10.50 3.23
N GLY A 195 17.71 9.65 3.82
CA GLY A 195 18.63 8.80 3.10
C GLY A 195 19.76 9.56 2.39
N ALA A 196 20.56 8.80 1.64
CA ALA A 196 21.62 9.36 0.81
C ALA A 196 21.03 10.20 -0.33
N GLY A 197 21.69 11.30 -0.70
CA GLY A 197 21.25 12.19 -1.78
C GLY A 197 20.23 13.25 -1.38
N TYR A 198 19.89 13.35 -0.09
CA TYR A 198 19.08 14.43 0.43
C TYR A 198 19.79 15.80 0.37
N ASP A 199 19.12 16.80 -0.22
CA ASP A 199 19.56 18.19 -0.19
C ASP A 199 18.71 19.02 0.78
N ALA A 200 19.35 19.81 1.64
CA ALA A 200 18.63 20.61 2.64
C ALA A 200 17.84 21.78 2.01
N THR A 201 18.16 22.19 0.79
CA THR A 201 17.43 23.26 0.09
C THR A 201 16.27 22.69 -0.71
N HIS A 202 16.51 21.68 -1.53
CA HIS A 202 15.55 21.17 -2.51
C HIS A 202 14.86 19.87 -2.07
N GLY A 203 15.37 19.19 -1.04
CA GLY A 203 14.91 17.87 -0.62
C GLY A 203 15.48 16.74 -1.47
N SER A 204 14.79 15.61 -1.46
CA SER A 204 15.03 14.43 -2.33
C SER A 204 13.75 13.90 -2.95
N LEU A 205 12.68 14.70 -2.94
CA LEU A 205 11.37 14.30 -3.42
C LEU A 205 11.42 14.02 -4.92
N HIS A 206 10.91 12.87 -5.31
CA HIS A 206 10.84 12.47 -6.71
C HIS A 206 9.60 11.62 -6.98
N ALA A 207 9.13 11.73 -8.22
CA ALA A 207 8.01 11.01 -8.78
C ALA A 207 8.57 9.96 -9.74
N ARG A 208 8.26 8.70 -9.49
CA ARG A 208 8.74 7.58 -10.30
C ARG A 208 7.57 6.78 -10.83
N THR A 209 7.60 6.57 -12.14
CA THR A 209 6.64 5.71 -12.82
C THR A 209 7.13 4.28 -12.77
N LEU A 210 6.26 3.36 -12.38
CA LEU A 210 6.53 1.93 -12.38
C LEU A 210 5.51 1.23 -13.26
N THR A 211 6.00 0.34 -14.11
CA THR A 211 5.16 -0.51 -14.94
C THR A 211 4.74 -1.72 -14.12
N LEU A 212 3.45 -1.94 -14.01
CA LEU A 212 2.91 -3.14 -13.38
C LEU A 212 2.91 -4.24 -14.44
N LEU A 213 3.60 -5.35 -14.16
CA LEU A 213 3.62 -6.46 -15.09
C LEU A 213 2.28 -7.21 -14.98
N PRO A 214 1.55 -7.36 -16.09
CA PRO A 214 0.42 -8.27 -16.11
C PRO A 214 0.90 -9.70 -15.87
N SER A 215 0.08 -10.52 -15.23
CA SER A 215 0.39 -11.91 -14.98
C SER A 215 -0.81 -12.79 -15.29
N ILE A 216 -0.60 -14.12 -15.27
CA ILE A 216 -1.67 -15.11 -15.41
C ILE A 216 -2.86 -14.72 -14.51
N PRO A 217 -4.12 -14.87 -14.93
CA PRO A 217 -5.27 -14.55 -14.09
C PRO A 217 -5.36 -15.41 -12.83
N ALA A 218 -5.88 -14.83 -11.76
CA ALA A 218 -6.21 -15.53 -10.52
C ALA A 218 -7.25 -16.63 -10.75
N THR A 219 -7.17 -17.68 -9.95
CA THR A 219 -8.17 -18.75 -9.89
C THR A 219 -8.57 -18.99 -8.44
N GLU A 220 -9.63 -19.74 -8.19
CA GLU A 220 -10.02 -20.09 -6.81
C GLU A 220 -8.88 -20.72 -5.98
N GLN A 221 -7.87 -21.31 -6.62
CA GLN A 221 -6.75 -21.99 -5.96
C GLN A 221 -5.42 -21.24 -6.09
N SER A 222 -5.42 -20.07 -6.73
CA SER A 222 -4.17 -19.36 -6.99
C SER A 222 -4.32 -17.84 -7.04
N LEU A 223 -3.35 -17.14 -6.46
CA LEU A 223 -3.28 -15.69 -6.47
C LEU A 223 -1.94 -15.20 -7.05
N PRO A 224 -1.94 -14.69 -8.28
CA PRO A 224 -0.79 -14.08 -8.93
C PRO A 224 -0.43 -12.75 -8.27
N VAL A 225 0.82 -12.63 -7.82
CA VAL A 225 1.33 -11.43 -7.17
C VAL A 225 2.70 -11.02 -7.70
N GLN A 226 3.05 -9.75 -7.55
CA GLN A 226 4.41 -9.24 -7.74
C GLN A 226 4.76 -8.28 -6.60
N ILE A 227 5.99 -8.30 -6.10
CA ILE A 227 6.44 -7.35 -5.07
C ILE A 227 7.01 -6.11 -5.76
N ILE A 228 6.64 -4.93 -5.28
CA ILE A 228 7.29 -3.67 -5.64
C ILE A 228 7.85 -3.06 -4.35
N HIS A 229 9.17 -2.99 -4.28
CA HIS A 229 9.84 -2.47 -3.09
C HIS A 229 9.91 -0.94 -3.13
N LEU A 230 9.15 -0.28 -2.25
CA LEU A 230 9.06 1.20 -2.16
C LEU A 230 9.55 1.75 -0.82
N SER A 231 9.94 0.88 0.12
CA SER A 231 10.42 1.26 1.44
C SER A 231 11.92 1.63 1.41
N THR A 232 12.19 2.92 1.20
CA THR A 232 13.54 3.47 1.34
C THR A 232 14.11 3.27 2.76
N MET A 233 13.24 3.30 3.78
CA MET A 233 13.65 3.11 5.18
C MET A 233 14.02 1.66 5.47
N LEU A 234 13.30 0.68 4.93
CA LEU A 234 13.68 -0.73 5.07
C LEU A 234 15.03 -0.99 4.38
N GLU A 235 15.20 -0.47 3.17
CA GLU A 235 16.47 -0.56 2.43
C GLU A 235 17.64 0.08 3.21
N ALA A 236 17.42 1.25 3.84
CA ALA A 236 18.44 1.93 4.62
C ALA A 236 18.77 1.23 5.96
N ASN A 237 17.86 0.41 6.49
CA ASN A 237 18.09 -0.39 7.70
C ASN A 237 18.68 -1.77 7.40
N ARG A 238 18.81 -2.16 6.12
CA ARG A 238 19.41 -3.43 5.72
C ARG A 238 20.89 -3.44 6.06
N GLY A 239 21.31 -4.38 6.91
CA GLY A 239 22.71 -4.60 7.25
C GLY A 239 23.53 -5.14 6.07
N ASP A 240 24.86 -5.06 6.18
CA ASP A 240 25.77 -5.64 5.20
C ASP A 240 25.54 -7.16 5.09
N GLY A 241 25.19 -7.63 3.89
CA GLY A 241 24.94 -9.06 3.63
C GLY A 241 23.56 -9.56 4.06
N GLU A 242 22.67 -8.66 4.47
CA GLU A 242 21.26 -8.95 4.66
C GLU A 242 20.46 -8.77 3.36
N ASP A 243 19.46 -9.63 3.17
CA ASP A 243 18.49 -9.56 2.09
C ASP A 243 17.10 -9.23 2.66
N VAL A 244 16.32 -8.46 1.89
CA VAL A 244 14.88 -8.29 2.13
C VAL A 244 14.17 -9.52 1.58
N GLU A 245 13.56 -10.31 2.45
CA GLU A 245 12.82 -11.50 2.06
C GLU A 245 11.31 -11.31 2.29
N VAL A 246 10.53 -11.75 1.31
CA VAL A 246 9.07 -11.85 1.42
C VAL A 246 8.67 -13.30 1.17
N THR A 247 8.04 -13.92 2.15
CA THR A 247 7.53 -15.30 2.09
C THR A 247 6.04 -15.34 2.36
N PHE A 248 5.34 -16.35 1.85
CA PHE A 248 3.90 -16.54 2.01
C PHE A 248 3.57 -17.92 2.59
N GLY A 249 2.49 -18.02 3.37
CA GLY A 249 1.99 -19.26 3.95
C GLY A 249 1.16 -19.07 5.23
N PRO A 250 0.92 -20.15 6.00
CA PRO A 250 0.25 -20.09 7.30
C PRO A 250 1.06 -19.33 8.35
N LEU A 251 0.46 -18.32 9.00
CA LEU A 251 1.14 -17.47 9.99
C LEU A 251 1.29 -18.13 11.36
N ASP A 252 0.52 -19.20 11.64
CA ASP A 252 0.49 -19.93 12.91
C ASP A 252 1.55 -21.03 13.03
N GLY A 253 2.22 -21.42 11.93
CA GLY A 253 3.20 -22.50 11.94
C GLY A 253 4.56 -22.16 12.58
N GLY A 254 4.77 -20.94 13.06
CA GLY A 254 6.01 -20.49 13.72
C GLY A 254 7.04 -19.84 12.80
N ALA A 255 8.27 -19.64 13.29
CA ALA A 255 9.32 -18.86 12.63
C ALA A 255 9.81 -19.45 11.28
N TYR A 256 9.51 -20.72 11.00
CA TYR A 256 10.03 -21.49 9.86
C TYR A 256 8.93 -22.08 8.96
N ALA A 257 7.65 -21.77 9.18
CA ALA A 257 6.53 -22.43 8.49
C ALA A 257 5.98 -21.69 7.28
N LEU A 258 6.63 -20.62 6.84
CA LEU A 258 6.23 -19.93 5.61
C LEU A 258 7.01 -20.53 4.46
N GLU A 259 6.32 -21.38 3.71
CA GLU A 259 6.92 -22.37 2.81
C GLU A 259 7.22 -21.79 1.42
N GLN A 260 6.50 -20.72 1.02
CA GLN A 260 6.59 -20.19 -0.33
C GLN A 260 7.42 -18.88 -0.38
N PRO A 261 8.61 -18.88 -1.00
CA PRO A 261 9.32 -17.63 -1.30
C PRO A 261 8.55 -16.83 -2.35
N VAL A 262 8.30 -15.55 -2.07
CA VAL A 262 7.60 -14.62 -2.97
C VAL A 262 8.60 -13.67 -3.63
N ALA A 263 9.50 -13.09 -2.83
CA ALA A 263 10.61 -12.29 -3.35
C ALA A 263 11.83 -12.43 -2.43
N SER A 264 13.01 -12.46 -3.01
CA SER A 264 14.28 -12.38 -2.31
C SER A 264 15.07 -11.21 -2.88
N ASN A 265 15.44 -10.29 -1.99
CA ASN A 265 16.11 -9.04 -2.26
C ASN A 265 15.50 -8.24 -3.43
N PRO A 266 14.18 -7.90 -3.39
CA PRO A 266 13.56 -7.13 -4.45
C PRO A 266 14.21 -5.75 -4.60
N PRO A 267 14.59 -5.33 -5.82
CA PRO A 267 15.22 -4.05 -6.07
C PRO A 267 14.32 -2.87 -5.66
N LEU A 268 14.92 -1.85 -5.02
CA LEU A 268 14.21 -0.64 -4.64
C LEU A 268 13.70 0.11 -5.89
N PHE A 269 12.42 0.45 -5.88
CA PHE A 269 11.65 1.08 -6.95
C PHE A 269 11.64 0.28 -8.27
N ASP A 270 11.56 -1.03 -8.17
CA ASP A 270 11.37 -1.89 -9.32
C ASP A 270 10.52 -3.10 -8.93
N ALA A 271 9.91 -3.76 -9.93
CA ALA A 271 9.06 -4.91 -9.71
C ALA A 271 9.90 -6.19 -9.63
N SER A 272 9.56 -7.07 -8.68
CA SER A 272 10.08 -8.43 -8.68
C SER A 272 9.47 -9.23 -9.83
N ALA A 273 10.07 -10.40 -10.12
CA ALA A 273 9.39 -11.39 -10.93
C ALA A 273 8.02 -11.74 -10.31
N PRO A 274 6.95 -11.88 -11.13
CA PRO A 274 5.66 -12.35 -10.64
C PRO A 274 5.75 -13.78 -10.08
N VAL A 275 5.00 -14.05 -9.02
CA VAL A 275 4.87 -15.35 -8.37
C VAL A 275 3.40 -15.67 -8.19
N THR A 276 3.02 -16.93 -8.44
CA THR A 276 1.65 -17.40 -8.18
C THR A 276 1.60 -18.05 -6.80
N LEU A 277 0.87 -17.44 -5.88
CA LEU A 277 0.64 -17.97 -4.54
C LEU A 277 -0.33 -19.15 -4.62
N THR A 278 -0.04 -20.21 -3.86
CA THR A 278 -0.96 -21.34 -3.70
C THR A 278 -1.85 -21.09 -2.50
N LEU A 279 -3.14 -20.84 -2.71
CA LEU A 279 -4.10 -20.63 -1.64
C LEU A 279 -5.52 -20.94 -2.09
N ASP A 280 -6.32 -21.55 -1.20
CA ASP A 280 -7.73 -21.81 -1.46
C ASP A 280 -8.58 -20.58 -1.07
N GLN A 281 -8.96 -19.79 -2.08
CA GLN A 281 -9.74 -18.56 -1.96
C GLN A 281 -11.21 -18.83 -1.58
N SER A 282 -11.68 -20.08 -1.68
CA SER A 282 -13.04 -20.46 -1.29
C SER A 282 -13.22 -20.59 0.23
N ILE A 283 -12.12 -20.72 0.98
CA ILE A 283 -12.13 -20.87 2.43
C ILE A 283 -11.87 -19.51 3.10
N GLU A 284 -12.92 -18.90 3.66
CA GLU A 284 -12.83 -17.57 4.29
C GLU A 284 -11.76 -17.48 5.40
N ALA A 285 -11.59 -18.54 6.18
CA ALA A 285 -10.58 -18.59 7.25
C ALA A 285 -9.14 -18.47 6.73
N THR A 286 -8.88 -18.78 5.45
CA THR A 286 -7.57 -18.62 4.82
C THR A 286 -7.11 -17.17 4.87
N TYR A 287 -8.01 -16.20 4.68
CA TYR A 287 -7.63 -14.79 4.65
C TYR A 287 -7.08 -14.28 5.99
N GLY A 288 -7.54 -14.83 7.11
CA GLY A 288 -7.06 -14.48 8.45
C GLY A 288 -5.84 -15.26 8.92
N THR A 289 -5.62 -16.46 8.38
CA THR A 289 -4.58 -17.41 8.84
C THR A 289 -3.37 -17.47 7.93
N HIS A 290 -3.52 -17.12 6.64
CA HIS A 290 -2.45 -17.07 5.67
C HIS A 290 -2.06 -15.62 5.36
N GLY A 291 -0.79 -15.42 5.09
CA GLY A 291 -0.26 -14.08 4.88
C GLY A 291 1.19 -14.07 4.47
N PHE A 292 1.76 -12.88 4.55
CA PHE A 292 3.13 -12.60 4.20
C PHE A 292 3.96 -12.39 5.46
N ARG A 293 5.22 -12.83 5.40
CA ARG A 293 6.27 -12.40 6.30
C ARG A 293 7.30 -11.62 5.52
N ILE A 294 7.63 -10.46 6.04
CA ILE A 294 8.67 -9.59 5.52
C ILE A 294 9.81 -9.64 6.53
N ALA A 295 11.01 -9.99 6.10
CA ALA A 295 12.16 -10.12 6.97
C ALA A 295 13.42 -9.50 6.38
N LEU A 296 14.30 -9.01 7.26
CA LEU A 296 15.69 -8.76 6.93
C LEU A 296 16.51 -9.93 7.48
N ARG A 297 17.16 -10.69 6.61
CA ARG A 297 17.92 -11.89 6.98
C ARG A 297 19.31 -11.86 6.38
N SER A 298 20.30 -12.25 7.18
CA SER A 298 21.65 -12.49 6.66
C SER A 298 21.67 -13.78 5.83
N SER A 299 22.32 -13.72 4.67
CA SER A 299 22.49 -14.89 3.81
C SER A 299 23.15 -16.06 4.57
N GLY A 300 22.40 -17.15 4.74
CA GLY A 300 22.87 -18.36 5.42
C GLY A 300 22.67 -18.41 6.94
N ASP A 301 21.98 -17.43 7.55
CA ASP A 301 21.54 -17.48 8.94
C ASP A 301 20.00 -17.69 9.03
N ALA A 302 19.58 -18.46 10.03
CA ALA A 302 18.19 -18.63 10.39
C ALA A 302 17.62 -17.43 11.17
N GLY A 303 18.49 -16.56 11.70
CA GLY A 303 18.12 -15.31 12.36
C GLY A 303 17.63 -14.23 11.39
N ALA A 304 16.65 -13.45 11.84
CA ALA A 304 16.23 -12.22 11.16
C ALA A 304 16.46 -11.03 12.09
N SER A 305 17.05 -9.95 11.58
CA SER A 305 17.23 -8.70 12.34
C SER A 305 15.92 -7.90 12.43
N PHE A 306 15.03 -8.11 11.46
CA PHE A 306 13.70 -7.55 11.42
C PHE A 306 12.71 -8.59 10.89
N THR A 307 11.49 -8.62 11.44
CA THR A 307 10.39 -9.45 10.92
C THR A 307 9.06 -8.80 11.21
N VAL A 308 8.16 -8.80 10.22
CA VAL A 308 6.75 -8.47 10.40
C VAL A 308 5.90 -9.47 9.63
N ASP A 309 4.79 -9.88 10.24
CA ASP A 309 3.79 -10.76 9.65
C ASP A 309 2.53 -9.94 9.33
N GLN A 310 1.89 -10.26 8.21
CA GLN A 310 0.66 -9.60 7.78
C GLN A 310 -0.26 -10.59 7.07
N SER A 311 -1.47 -10.80 7.59
CA SER A 311 -2.45 -11.68 6.95
C SER A 311 -3.03 -11.08 5.66
N LEU A 312 -3.61 -11.91 4.79
CA LEU A 312 -4.33 -11.42 3.60
C LEU A 312 -5.48 -10.48 3.97
N ALA A 313 -6.19 -10.75 5.06
CA ALA A 313 -7.22 -9.86 5.60
C ALA A 313 -6.62 -8.52 6.05
N GLU A 314 -5.43 -8.53 6.65
CA GLU A 314 -4.74 -7.31 7.03
C GLU A 314 -4.22 -6.51 5.82
N VAL A 315 -3.69 -7.18 4.80
CA VAL A 315 -3.30 -6.51 3.54
C VAL A 315 -4.53 -5.84 2.92
N GLN A 316 -5.63 -6.57 2.80
CA GLN A 316 -6.87 -6.07 2.21
C GLN A 316 -7.46 -4.90 3.03
N GLN A 317 -7.49 -5.00 4.36
CA GLN A 317 -8.01 -3.94 5.21
C GLN A 317 -7.24 -2.62 5.04
N LEU A 318 -5.93 -2.68 4.79
CA LEU A 318 -5.13 -1.48 4.51
C LEU A 318 -5.38 -0.94 3.11
N SER A 319 -5.48 -1.83 2.11
CA SER A 319 -5.68 -1.48 0.71
C SER A 319 -7.07 -0.94 0.39
N ALA A 320 -8.12 -1.57 0.92
CA ALA A 320 -9.51 -1.33 0.54
C ALA A 320 -10.47 -1.63 1.70
N PRO A 321 -10.43 -0.85 2.81
CA PRO A 321 -11.10 -1.16 4.08
C PRO A 321 -12.63 -1.35 4.02
N GLN A 322 -13.27 -0.97 2.92
CA GLN A 322 -14.72 -1.09 2.71
C GLN A 322 -15.12 -2.36 1.96
N THR A 323 -14.15 -3.14 1.48
CA THR A 323 -14.39 -4.42 0.79
C THR A 323 -14.21 -5.58 1.76
N VAL A 324 -14.82 -6.72 1.48
CA VAL A 324 -14.51 -7.96 2.19
C VAL A 324 -13.37 -8.71 1.47
N PRO A 325 -12.53 -9.48 2.17
CA PRO A 325 -11.39 -10.17 1.56
C PRO A 325 -11.73 -11.02 0.33
N THR A 326 -12.83 -11.78 0.39
CA THR A 326 -13.26 -12.65 -0.72
C THR A 326 -13.53 -11.86 -1.99
N ASP A 327 -14.38 -10.84 -1.91
CA ASP A 327 -14.72 -10.00 -3.06
C ASP A 327 -13.49 -9.26 -3.59
N TYR A 328 -12.63 -8.82 -2.68
CA TYR A 328 -11.40 -8.14 -3.03
C TYR A 328 -10.50 -9.07 -3.84
N TYR A 329 -10.04 -10.21 -3.31
CA TYR A 329 -9.06 -11.04 -4.00
C TYR A 329 -9.59 -11.74 -5.27
N LEU A 330 -10.90 -11.99 -5.36
CA LEU A 330 -11.52 -12.54 -6.58
C LEU A 330 -11.75 -11.49 -7.69
N ALA A 331 -11.72 -10.20 -7.37
CA ALA A 331 -12.05 -9.14 -8.32
C ALA A 331 -11.00 -8.89 -9.41
N ALA A 332 -9.73 -9.25 -9.18
CA ALA A 332 -8.62 -8.90 -10.07
C ALA A 332 -7.90 -10.13 -10.61
N SER A 333 -7.36 -9.99 -11.83
CA SER A 333 -6.51 -11.02 -12.44
C SER A 333 -5.20 -11.19 -11.68
N ASN A 334 -4.63 -10.11 -11.15
CA ASN A 334 -3.37 -10.14 -10.44
C ASN A 334 -3.20 -8.95 -9.50
N TYR A 335 -2.22 -9.03 -8.60
CA TYR A 335 -1.94 -8.01 -7.60
C TYR A 335 -0.49 -7.54 -7.61
N ALA A 336 -0.30 -6.22 -7.59
CA ALA A 336 0.96 -5.61 -7.20
C ALA A 336 0.97 -5.40 -5.68
N LEU A 337 1.88 -6.06 -4.98
CA LEU A 337 2.10 -5.92 -3.54
C LEU A 337 3.18 -4.87 -3.29
N LEU A 338 2.78 -3.75 -2.74
CA LEU A 338 3.65 -2.62 -2.45
C LEU A 338 4.27 -2.77 -1.07
N LEU A 339 5.58 -2.99 -1.02
CA LEU A 339 6.34 -3.02 0.23
C LEU A 339 6.72 -1.60 0.64
N LEU A 340 6.07 -1.09 1.69
CA LEU A 340 6.14 0.28 2.17
C LEU A 340 6.50 0.31 3.67
N GLY A 341 6.75 1.51 4.19
CA GLY A 341 6.86 1.76 5.64
C GLY A 341 8.28 1.81 6.19
N ASP A 342 8.41 1.81 7.51
CA ASP A 342 9.64 2.02 8.25
C ASP A 342 9.81 0.93 9.34
N PRO A 343 10.92 0.16 9.33
CA PRO A 343 11.13 -0.93 10.29
C PRO A 343 11.31 -0.45 11.73
N ARG A 344 11.54 0.85 11.95
CA ARG A 344 11.65 1.47 13.28
C ARG A 344 10.29 1.65 13.95
N ILE A 345 9.20 1.67 13.17
CA ILE A 345 7.83 1.78 13.69
C ILE A 345 7.30 0.37 13.97
N ALA A 346 7.65 -0.17 15.13
CA ALA A 346 7.19 -1.49 15.57
C ALA A 346 5.95 -1.40 16.46
N ARG A 347 5.11 -2.44 16.44
CA ARG A 347 3.90 -2.56 17.29
C ARG A 347 4.24 -2.61 18.78
N THR A 348 5.35 -3.25 19.10
CA THR A 348 5.88 -3.37 20.46
C THR A 348 7.32 -2.88 20.50
N TYR A 349 7.74 -2.36 21.65
CA TYR A 349 9.14 -2.10 21.94
C TYR A 349 9.92 -3.41 22.14
N ALA A 350 11.25 -3.30 22.23
CA ALA A 350 12.14 -4.45 22.44
C ALA A 350 11.88 -5.20 23.77
N ASP A 351 11.27 -4.54 24.75
CA ASP A 351 10.86 -5.14 26.03
C ASP A 351 9.47 -5.82 25.99
N GLY A 352 8.81 -5.82 24.82
CA GLY A 352 7.46 -6.34 24.63
C GLY A 352 6.34 -5.38 25.00
N GLY A 353 6.66 -4.18 25.49
CA GLY A 353 5.66 -3.14 25.78
C GLY A 353 4.98 -2.62 24.52
N ALA A 354 3.69 -2.28 24.63
CA ALA A 354 2.96 -1.67 23.51
C ALA A 354 3.57 -0.30 23.15
N ASN A 355 3.74 -0.04 21.87
CA ASN A 355 4.23 1.25 21.38
C ASN A 355 3.03 2.18 21.10
N PRO A 356 2.76 3.21 21.93
CA PRO A 356 1.68 4.18 21.67
C PRO A 356 1.90 5.02 20.40
N GLY A 357 3.14 5.09 19.90
CA GLY A 357 3.46 5.72 18.63
C GLY A 357 3.33 4.79 17.42
N TYR A 358 2.84 3.57 17.60
CA TYR A 358 2.62 2.64 16.50
C TYR A 358 1.52 3.15 15.58
N ASP A 359 1.88 3.32 14.31
CA ASP A 359 0.96 3.58 13.22
C ASP A 359 1.20 2.54 12.15
N ARG A 360 0.18 1.72 11.89
CA ARG A 360 0.24 0.60 10.94
C ARG A 360 0.55 1.06 9.52
N ARG A 361 0.16 2.28 9.13
CA ARG A 361 0.47 2.84 7.80
C ARG A 361 1.91 3.37 7.70
N ARG A 362 2.59 3.51 8.82
CA ARG A 362 4.01 3.94 8.88
C ARG A 362 4.96 2.78 9.11
N ALA A 363 4.51 1.75 9.83
CA ALA A 363 5.22 0.48 9.99
C ALA A 363 5.44 -0.20 8.64
N VAL A 364 6.41 -1.12 8.56
CA VAL A 364 6.59 -1.94 7.35
C VAL A 364 5.32 -2.77 7.11
N HIS A 365 4.77 -2.67 5.91
CA HIS A 365 3.56 -3.39 5.51
C HIS A 365 3.51 -3.58 3.99
N LEU A 366 2.61 -4.46 3.55
CA LEU A 366 2.19 -4.60 2.16
C LEU A 366 0.84 -3.92 1.95
N LEU A 367 0.70 -3.27 0.79
CA LEU A 367 -0.58 -2.93 0.19
C LEU A 367 -0.75 -3.74 -1.08
N ALA A 368 -1.87 -4.41 -1.23
CA ALA A 368 -2.29 -4.99 -2.50
C ALA A 368 -2.92 -3.90 -3.39
N VAL A 369 -2.51 -3.86 -4.66
CA VAL A 369 -3.12 -3.03 -5.70
C VAL A 369 -3.57 -3.97 -6.81
N PRO A 370 -4.87 -4.03 -7.13
CA PRO A 370 -5.35 -4.85 -8.22
C PRO A 370 -4.79 -4.31 -9.54
N VAL A 371 -4.18 -5.21 -10.30
CA VAL A 371 -3.78 -5.00 -11.69
C VAL A 371 -4.82 -5.74 -12.51
N LYS A 372 -5.46 -5.04 -13.43
CA LYS A 372 -6.43 -5.64 -14.34
C LYS A 372 -5.76 -5.79 -15.70
N ASP A 373 -5.76 -7.01 -16.21
CA ASP A 373 -5.45 -7.24 -17.62
C ASP A 373 -6.66 -6.91 -18.49
N ASP A 374 -6.44 -6.07 -19.49
CA ASP A 374 -7.35 -5.83 -20.62
C ASP A 374 -7.36 -7.03 -21.57
N VAL A 375 -7.54 -8.24 -21.05
CA VAL A 375 -8.10 -9.30 -21.91
C VAL A 375 -9.60 -9.03 -22.00
N GLU A 376 -9.97 -7.94 -22.67
CA GLU A 376 -11.23 -7.91 -23.38
C GLU A 376 -11.22 -9.16 -24.27
N ASP A 377 -12.16 -10.05 -23.97
CA ASP A 377 -12.66 -11.09 -24.83
C ASP A 377 -12.82 -10.47 -26.23
N ALA A 378 -11.81 -10.64 -27.08
CA ALA A 378 -11.78 -10.09 -28.43
C ALA A 378 -13.00 -10.67 -29.11
N GLY A 379 -14.07 -9.87 -29.14
CA GLY A 379 -15.42 -10.35 -29.31
C GLY A 379 -15.46 -11.41 -30.39
N THR A 380 -15.98 -12.60 -30.05
CA THR A 380 -16.28 -13.62 -31.05
C THR A 380 -16.90 -12.90 -32.23
N PRO A 381 -16.27 -12.91 -33.43
CA PRO A 381 -16.81 -12.19 -34.56
C PRO A 381 -18.23 -12.69 -34.73
N SER A 382 -19.19 -11.77 -34.63
CA SER A 382 -20.57 -12.07 -34.98
C SER A 382 -20.52 -12.72 -36.34
N VAL A 383 -20.84 -14.01 -36.39
CA VAL A 383 -20.97 -14.75 -37.64
C VAL A 383 -22.12 -14.07 -38.35
N ASP A 384 -21.77 -13.10 -39.20
CA ASP A 384 -22.72 -12.43 -40.05
C ASP A 384 -23.40 -13.51 -40.90
N ASP A 385 -24.68 -13.61 -40.64
CA ASP A 385 -25.73 -14.33 -41.31
C ASP A 385 -25.46 -14.38 -42.83
N ALA A 386 -24.94 -15.52 -43.28
CA ALA A 386 -24.83 -15.85 -44.68
C ALA A 386 -26.25 -16.06 -45.24
N GLY A 387 -26.87 -14.96 -45.66
CA GLY A 387 -28.15 -14.97 -46.34
C GLY A 387 -28.13 -15.92 -47.55
N PRO A 388 -29.17 -16.73 -47.76
CA PRO A 388 -29.19 -17.72 -48.84
C PRO A 388 -29.34 -17.00 -50.18
N THR A 389 -28.34 -17.10 -51.05
CA THR A 389 -28.50 -16.81 -52.47
C THR A 389 -29.34 -17.92 -53.10
N GLY A 390 -30.62 -17.62 -53.35
CA GLY A 390 -31.52 -18.46 -54.12
C GLY A 390 -31.16 -18.52 -55.62
N PRO A 391 -31.63 -19.55 -56.33
CA PRO A 391 -31.26 -19.87 -57.72
C PRO A 391 -31.81 -18.93 -58.78
#